data_AF-J3N1W2-F1
#
_entry.id   AF-J3N1W2-F1
#
_cell.length_a   1.000
_cell.length_b   1.000
_cell.length_c   1.000
_cell.angle_alpha   90.00
_cell.angle_beta   90.00
_cell.angle_gamma   90.00
#
_symmetry.space_group_name_H-M   'P 1'
#
loop_
_entity.id
_entity.type
_entity.pdbx_description
1 polymer ?
#
loop_
_entity_poly.entity_id
_entity_poly.type
_entity_poly.pdbx_seq_one_letter_code
_entity_poly.pdbx_strand_id
1 'polypeptide(L)' 'MDTRAATFFFLVLLIFQANPSAAVEYCIFTGARMLMCMQPTRGFGCMIDAATRHLKYKDSWCDDFFRGTCRCKLCRDTVD' A
#
# COMPACT_ATOMS: atom_id res chain seq x y z
N MET A 1 -24.94 -15.55 37.04
CA MET A 1 -24.04 -14.87 36.08
C MET A 1 -24.91 -14.40 34.93
N ASP A 2 -25.05 -13.08 34.75
CA ASP A 2 -25.82 -12.47 33.67
C ASP A 2 -25.13 -12.73 32.32
N THR A 3 -25.62 -13.75 31.62
CA THR A 3 -25.18 -14.11 30.26
C THR A 3 -25.27 -12.94 29.30
N ARG A 4 -26.21 -12.01 29.52
CA ARG A 4 -26.36 -10.78 28.74
C ARG A 4 -25.15 -9.85 28.90
N ALA A 5 -24.66 -9.64 30.12
CA ALA A 5 -23.53 -8.77 30.38
C ALA A 5 -22.26 -9.31 29.72
N ALA A 6 -22.03 -10.62 29.77
CA ALA A 6 -20.89 -11.26 29.13
C ALA A 6 -20.88 -11.03 27.60
N THR A 7 -22.05 -11.10 26.94
CA THR A 7 -22.17 -10.84 25.50
C THR A 7 -21.85 -9.39 25.14
N PHE A 8 -22.29 -8.43 25.94
CA PHE A 8 -21.96 -7.01 25.71
C PHE A 8 -20.47 -6.74 25.88
N PHE A 9 -19.84 -7.30 26.92
CA PHE A 9 -18.39 -7.18 27.11
C PHE A 9 -17.62 -7.80 25.95
N PHE A 10 -18.07 -8.94 25.43
CA PHE A 10 -17.43 -9.60 24.28
C PHE A 10 -17.55 -8.76 22.99
N LEU A 11 -18.69 -8.12 22.76
CA LEU A 11 -18.88 -7.20 21.63
C LEU A 11 -17.98 -5.97 21.74
N VAL A 12 -17.83 -5.40 22.95
CA VAL A 12 -16.93 -4.26 23.18
C VAL A 12 -15.47 -4.66 22.94
N LEU A 13 -15.06 -5.84 23.40
CA LEU A 13 -13.72 -6.38 23.15
C LEU A 13 -13.46 -6.63 21.66
N LEU A 14 -14.46 -7.13 20.92
CA LEU A 14 -14.38 -7.29 19.47
C LEU A 14 -14.25 -5.95 18.75
N ILE A 15 -14.98 -4.91 19.16
CA ILE A 15 -14.85 -3.57 18.59
C ILE A 15 -13.47 -2.96 18.92
N PHE A 16 -12.96 -3.21 20.12
CA PHE A 16 -11.63 -2.73 20.53
C PHE A 16 -10.48 -3.46 19.82
N GLN A 17 -10.63 -4.76 19.54
CA GLN A 17 -9.68 -5.54 18.73
C GLN A 17 -9.86 -5.36 17.21
N ALA A 18 -11.00 -4.85 16.75
CA ALA A 18 -11.28 -4.59 15.34
C ALA A 18 -10.56 -3.35 14.77
N ASN A 19 -9.77 -2.65 15.58
CA ASN A 19 -8.62 -1.92 15.08
C ASN A 19 -7.37 -2.79 15.34
N PRO A 20 -7.14 -3.88 14.57
CA PRO A 20 -5.77 -4.35 14.45
C PRO A 20 -5.04 -3.12 13.94
N SER A 21 -4.06 -2.63 14.72
CA SER A 21 -3.18 -1.52 14.37
C SER A 21 -3.10 -1.46 12.86
N ALA A 22 -3.77 -0.48 12.27
CA ALA A 22 -3.70 -0.27 10.84
C ALA A 22 -2.23 0.07 10.67
N ALA A 23 -1.40 -0.93 10.38
CA ALA A 23 0.02 -0.79 10.16
C ALA A 23 0.10 0.39 9.21
N VAL A 24 0.58 1.53 9.72
CA VAL A 24 0.41 2.80 9.03
C VAL A 24 1.20 2.65 7.76
N GLU A 25 0.50 2.37 6.66
CA GLU A 25 1.16 1.97 5.44
C GLU A 25 1.74 3.25 4.82
N TYR A 26 3.02 3.48 5.07
CA TYR A 26 3.71 4.64 4.56
C TYR A 26 3.96 4.45 3.07
N CYS A 27 3.14 5.10 2.25
CA CYS A 27 3.23 5.07 0.81
C CYS A 27 3.91 6.33 0.26
N ILE A 28 4.92 6.14 -0.59
CA ILE A 28 5.52 7.19 -1.41
C ILE A 28 5.12 7.02 -2.87
N PHE A 29 5.05 8.15 -3.56
CA PHE A 29 4.83 8.21 -5.00
C PHE A 29 6.14 8.58 -5.68
N THR A 30 6.63 7.70 -6.56
CA THR A 30 7.82 7.98 -7.39
C THR A 30 7.39 8.14 -8.84
N GLY A 31 8.16 8.89 -9.61
CA GLY A 31 7.85 9.16 -11.00
C GLY A 31 9.12 9.23 -11.84
N ALA A 32 9.16 8.48 -12.94
CA ALA A 32 10.25 8.52 -13.91
C ALA A 32 9.70 8.85 -15.30
N ARG A 33 10.33 9.81 -15.99
CA ARG A 33 10.02 10.07 -17.39
C ARG A 33 10.58 8.93 -18.24
N MET A 34 9.71 8.27 -18.99
CA MET A 34 10.11 7.20 -19.90
C MET A 34 9.70 7.57 -21.33
N LEU A 35 10.51 7.11 -22.29
CA LEU A 35 10.22 7.37 -23.70
C LEU A 35 8.91 6.69 -24.14
N MET A 36 8.69 5.48 -23.62
CA MET A 36 7.44 4.73 -23.75
C MET A 36 7.04 4.18 -22.39
N CYS A 37 5.79 4.45 -21.99
CA CYS A 37 5.20 3.93 -20.76
C CYS A 37 4.24 2.78 -21.10
N MET A 38 4.81 1.59 -21.32
CA MET A 38 4.07 0.37 -21.65
C MET A 38 3.84 -0.49 -20.41
N GLN A 39 2.74 -1.25 -20.38
CA GLN A 39 2.35 -2.12 -19.26
C GLN A 39 3.48 -3.01 -18.71
N PRO A 40 4.27 -3.73 -19.53
CA PRO A 40 5.35 -4.57 -19.00
C PRO A 40 6.52 -3.76 -18.42
N THR A 41 6.88 -2.63 -19.03
CA THR A 41 8.05 -1.84 -18.63
C THR A 41 7.79 -0.98 -17.40
N ARG A 42 6.56 -0.47 -17.24
CA ARG A 42 6.19 0.33 -16.07
C ARG A 42 6.27 -0.47 -14.76
N GLY A 43 5.71 -1.68 -14.75
CA GLY A 43 5.66 -2.51 -13.54
C GLY A 43 7.06 -2.97 -13.12
N PHE A 44 7.89 -3.36 -14.10
CA PHE A 44 9.25 -3.84 -13.83
C PHE A 44 10.16 -2.73 -13.28
N GLY A 45 10.12 -1.54 -13.87
CA GLY A 45 10.87 -0.38 -13.35
C GLY A 45 10.47 -0.01 -11.92
N CYS A 46 9.16 0.02 -11.65
CA CYS A 46 8.65 0.28 -10.30
C CYS A 46 9.03 -0.82 -9.30
N MET A 47 9.07 -2.10 -9.72
CA MET A 47 9.52 -3.20 -8.86
C MET A 47 11.01 -3.08 -8.50
N ILE A 48 11.86 -2.69 -9.44
CA ILE A 48 13.29 -2.44 -9.16
C ILE A 48 13.45 -1.26 -8.20
N ASP A 49 12.75 -0.15 -8.44
CA ASP A 49 12.80 1.04 -7.57
C ASP A 49 12.25 0.73 -6.16
N ALA A 50 11.26 -0.16 -6.06
CA ALA A 50 10.78 -0.68 -4.78
C ALA A 50 11.89 -1.46 -4.05
N ALA A 51 12.58 -2.37 -4.78
CA ALA A 51 13.64 -3.20 -4.22
C ALA A 51 14.84 -2.37 -3.75
N THR A 52 15.26 -1.36 -4.51
CA THR A 52 16.39 -0.48 -4.12
C THR A 52 16.07 0.39 -2.91
N ARG A 53 14.79 0.73 -2.69
CA ARG A 53 14.33 1.56 -1.57
C ARG A 53 13.84 0.76 -0.38
N HIS A 54 13.89 -0.57 -0.42
CA HIS A 54 13.30 -1.47 0.58
C HIS A 54 11.80 -1.19 0.84
N LEU A 55 11.07 -0.92 -0.25
CA LEU A 55 9.63 -0.69 -0.26
C LEU A 55 8.93 -1.81 -1.03
N LYS A 56 7.64 -1.99 -0.78
CA LYS A 56 6.78 -2.90 -1.54
C LYS A 56 6.14 -2.15 -2.71
N TYR A 57 6.21 -2.74 -3.90
CA TYR A 57 5.46 -2.26 -5.05
C TYR A 57 3.97 -2.51 -4.84
N LYS A 58 3.15 -1.46 -4.94
CA LYS A 58 1.69 -1.56 -4.79
C LYS A 58 0.97 -1.37 -6.12
N ASP A 59 1.32 -0.33 -6.86
CA ASP A 59 0.69 -0.04 -8.15
C ASP A 59 1.58 0.81 -9.06
N SER A 60 1.30 0.82 -10.36
CA SER A 60 1.91 1.71 -11.34
C SER A 60 0.90 2.15 -12.38
N TRP A 61 1.00 3.41 -12.80
CA TRP A 61 0.23 3.94 -13.92
C TRP A 61 1.08 4.89 -14.76
N CYS A 62 0.59 5.18 -15.95
CA CYS A 62 1.21 6.10 -16.89
C CYS A 62 0.28 7.28 -17.07
N ASP A 63 0.79 8.50 -16.93
CA ASP A 63 0.02 9.69 -17.27
C ASP A 63 -0.19 9.78 -18.80
N ASP A 64 0.74 9.22 -19.59
CA ASP A 64 0.68 9.22 -21.05
C ASP A 64 1.45 8.03 -21.66
N PHE A 65 1.13 7.62 -22.89
CA PHE A 65 1.75 6.45 -23.53
C PHE A 65 3.14 6.78 -24.13
N PHE A 66 3.25 7.91 -24.84
CA PHE A 66 4.49 8.42 -25.43
C PHE A 66 5.01 9.61 -24.61
N ARG A 67 6.30 9.59 -24.24
CA ARG A 67 6.92 10.63 -23.39
C ARG A 67 6.16 10.89 -22.08
N GLY A 68 5.42 9.90 -21.60
CA GLY A 68 4.67 9.98 -20.36
C GLY A 68 5.57 9.87 -19.13
N THR A 69 5.00 10.24 -17.98
CA THR A 69 5.60 9.95 -16.69
C THR A 69 5.03 8.63 -16.18
N CYS A 70 5.91 7.66 -15.94
CA CYS A 70 5.58 6.42 -15.25
C CYS A 70 5.54 6.73 -13.76
N ARG A 71 4.37 6.59 -13.12
CA ARG A 71 4.22 6.76 -11.68
C ARG A 71 4.15 5.41 -10.99
N CYS A 72 4.83 5.33 -9.86
CA CYS A 72 4.90 4.15 -9.01
C CYS A 72 4.37 4.50 -7.62
N LYS A 73 3.48 3.66 -7.09
CA LYS A 73 3.08 3.71 -5.68
C LYS A 73 3.86 2.61 -4.94
N LEU A 74 4.76 3.04 -4.07
CA LEU A 74 5.61 2.18 -3.27
C LEU A 74 5.23 2.36 -1.81
N CYS A 75 5.01 1.28 -1.08
CA CYS A 75 4.52 1.34 0.28
C CYS A 75 5.38 0.52 1.23
N ARG A 76 5.47 0.93 2.49
CA ARG A 76 6.14 0.19 3.57
C ARG A 76 5.17 0.03 4.72
N ASP A 77 5.10 -1.19 5.25
CA ASP A 77 4.43 -1.43 6.51
C ASP A 77 5.31 -0.83 7.62
N THR A 78 4.84 0.22 8.29
CA THR A 78 5.49 0.65 9.53
C THR A 78 4.97 -0.24 10.65
N VAL A 79 5.89 -0.97 11.26
CA VAL A 79 5.64 -1.65 12.54
C VAL A 79 5.85 -0.59 13.60
N ASP A 80 4.77 -0.01 14.11
CA ASP A 80 4.76 0.64 15.43
C ASP A 80 4.56 -0.44 16.51
#